data_AF-A0A8S9IW94-F1
#
_entry.id   AF-A0A8S9IW94-F1
#
_cell.length_a   1.000
_cell.length_b   1.000
_cell.length_c   1.000
_cell.angle_alpha   90.00
_cell.angle_beta   90.00
_cell.angle_gamma   90.00
#
_symmetry.space_group_name_H-M   'P 1'
#
loop_
_entity.id
_entity.type
_entity.pdbx_description
1 polymer ?
#
loop_
_entity_poly.entity_id
_entity_poly.type
_entity_poly.pdbx_seq_one_letter_code
_entity_poly.pdbx_strand_id
1 'polypeptide(L)'
;MLWIQGQSLLLEWVPFLAVGGVLIYIAAFSIGMGPVPWVIMSEIFPINVKGIAGSLVVLVNWSGAWAVSYTFNFVMSWSSPGTFYMYSAFAAMTIIFVAKMVPETKGKTLEEIQASIRRET
;
A
#
# COMPACT_ATOMS: atom_id res chain seq x y z
N MET A 1 -8.75 43.53 1.77
CA MET A 1 -9.25 42.86 2.99
C MET A 1 -10.00 41.56 2.68
N LEU A 2 -10.83 41.49 1.64
CA LEU A 2 -11.56 40.27 1.22
C LEU A 2 -10.65 39.09 0.80
N TRP A 3 -9.50 39.36 0.16
CA TRP A 3 -8.56 38.31 -0.28
C TRP A 3 -7.89 37.55 0.87
N ILE A 4 -7.73 38.18 2.04
CA ILE A 4 -7.12 37.56 3.23
C ILE A 4 -8.14 36.66 3.94
N GLN A 5 -9.43 37.04 3.94
CA GLN A 5 -10.51 36.23 4.49
C GLN A 5 -10.80 34.96 3.66
N GLY A 6 -10.62 35.01 2.34
CA GLY A 6 -10.67 33.82 1.49
C GLY A 6 -9.56 32.81 1.81
N GLN A 7 -8.36 33.29 2.14
CA GLN A 7 -7.25 32.43 2.58
C GLN A 7 -7.45 31.90 4.01
N SER A 8 -8.01 32.70 4.93
CA SER A 8 -8.27 32.24 6.30
C SER A 8 -9.35 31.16 6.35
N LEU A 9 -10.43 31.30 5.56
CA LEU A 9 -11.43 30.25 5.42
C LEU A 9 -10.81 28.95 4.93
N LEU A 10 -10.01 28.98 3.86
CA LEU A 10 -9.34 27.79 3.35
C LEU A 10 -8.44 27.16 4.42
N LEU A 11 -7.67 27.95 5.17
CA LEU A 11 -6.80 27.49 6.26
C LEU A 11 -7.58 26.85 7.43
N GLU A 12 -8.81 27.28 7.71
CA GLU A 12 -9.68 26.66 8.72
C GLU A 12 -10.18 25.28 8.29
N TRP A 13 -10.38 25.05 6.98
CA TRP A 13 -10.80 23.75 6.45
C TRP A 13 -9.65 22.75 6.25
N VAL A 14 -8.40 23.23 6.11
CA VAL A 14 -7.22 22.37 5.89
C VAL A 14 -7.08 21.25 6.93
N PRO A 15 -7.18 21.50 8.25
CA PRO A 15 -7.05 20.44 9.27
C PRO A 15 -8.14 19.37 9.14
N PHE A 16 -9.38 19.77 8.87
CA PHE A 16 -10.50 18.83 8.70
C PHE A 16 -10.31 17.95 7.47
N LEU A 17 -9.87 18.53 6.35
CA LEU A 17 -9.56 17.80 5.13
C LEU A 17 -8.36 16.87 5.32
N ALA A 18 -7.32 17.31 6.02
CA ALA A 18 -6.14 16.50 6.32
C ALA A 18 -6.50 15.29 7.20
N VAL A 19 -7.22 15.52 8.30
CA VAL A 19 -7.67 14.44 9.20
C VAL A 19 -8.63 13.49 8.47
N GLY A 20 -9.62 14.02 7.75
CA GLY A 20 -10.56 13.20 6.96
C GLY A 20 -9.85 12.34 5.92
N GLY A 21 -8.89 12.92 5.19
CA GLY A 21 -8.09 12.20 4.20
C GLY A 21 -7.25 11.09 4.82
N VAL A 22 -6.60 11.35 5.97
CA VAL A 22 -5.82 10.34 6.70
C VAL A 22 -6.71 9.20 7.20
N LEU A 23 -7.90 9.51 7.73
CA LEU A 23 -8.85 8.48 8.19
C LEU A 23 -9.33 7.60 7.04
N ILE A 24 -9.69 8.19 5.89
CA ILE A 24 -10.09 7.44 4.70
C ILE A 24 -8.95 6.55 4.22
N TYR A 25 -7.72 7.09 4.19
CA TYR A 25 -6.53 6.32 3.83
C TYR A 25 -6.33 5.11 4.76
N ILE A 26 -6.41 5.30 6.09
CA ILE A 26 -6.27 4.23 7.07
C ILE A 26 -7.38 3.17 6.91
N ALA A 27 -8.62 3.61 6.69
CA ALA A 27 -9.75 2.70 6.48
C ALA A 27 -9.58 1.85 5.21
N ALA A 28 -9.22 2.49 4.10
CA ALA A 28 -8.95 1.81 2.83
C ALA A 28 -7.76 0.85 2.95
N PHE A 29 -6.68 1.27 3.61
CA PHE A 29 -5.51 0.43 3.86
C PHE A 29 -5.87 -0.80 4.71
N SER A 30 -6.66 -0.62 5.77
CA SER A 30 -7.06 -1.71 6.66
C SER A 30 -7.94 -2.76 5.99
N ILE A 31 -8.79 -2.35 5.03
CA ILE A 31 -9.65 -3.28 4.28
C ILE A 31 -8.87 -4.02 3.18
N GLY A 32 -7.96 -3.33 2.50
CA GLY A 32 -7.22 -3.88 1.35
C GLY A 32 -5.81 -4.32 1.70
N MET A 33 -4.87 -3.37 1.67
CA MET A 33 -3.42 -3.62 1.79
C MET A 33 -2.99 -4.24 3.13
N GLY A 34 -3.81 -4.12 4.18
CA GLY A 34 -3.57 -4.75 5.47
C GLY A 34 -3.59 -6.27 5.38
N PRO A 35 -4.75 -6.91 5.13
CA PRO A 35 -4.88 -8.37 5.14
C PRO A 35 -4.59 -9.04 3.79
N VAL A 36 -4.91 -8.40 2.65
CA VAL A 36 -4.95 -9.06 1.34
C VAL A 36 -3.58 -9.63 0.91
N PRO A 37 -2.45 -8.92 1.05
CA PRO A 37 -1.15 -9.48 0.66
C PRO A 37 -0.76 -10.74 1.44
N TRP A 38 -1.13 -10.81 2.74
CA TRP A 38 -0.85 -11.98 3.57
C TRP A 38 -1.71 -13.18 3.19
N VAL A 39 -2.98 -12.94 2.84
CA VAL A 39 -3.89 -13.99 2.36
C VAL A 39 -3.39 -14.55 1.03
N ILE A 40 -3.10 -13.67 0.06
CA ILE A 40 -2.60 -14.07 -1.27
C ILE A 40 -1.27 -14.81 -1.15
N MET A 41 -0.33 -14.35 -0.31
CA MET A 41 0.91 -15.07 -0.03
C MET A 41 0.61 -16.50 0.45
N SER A 42 -0.39 -16.66 1.31
CA SER A 42 -0.74 -17.96 1.86
C SER A 42 -1.41 -18.91 0.86
N GLU A 43 -2.01 -18.37 -0.21
CA GLU A 43 -2.73 -19.08 -1.27
C GLU A 43 -1.85 -19.43 -2.48
N ILE A 44 -0.91 -18.54 -2.84
CA ILE A 44 -0.03 -18.71 -4.01
C ILE A 44 1.07 -19.74 -3.74
N PHE A 45 1.65 -19.78 -2.53
CA PHE A 45 2.79 -20.64 -2.25
C PHE A 45 2.38 -22.07 -1.86
N PRO A 46 2.92 -23.11 -2.52
CA PRO A 46 2.64 -24.49 -2.15
C PRO A 46 3.26 -24.84 -0.80
N ILE A 47 2.61 -25.76 -0.06
CA ILE A 47 2.93 -26.10 1.35
C ILE A 47 4.42 -26.45 1.55
N ASN A 48 5.04 -27.10 0.56
CA ASN A 48 6.44 -27.53 0.60
C ASN A 48 7.45 -26.38 0.61
N VAL A 49 7.13 -25.21 0.05
CA VAL A 49 8.03 -24.03 0.00
C VAL A 49 7.50 -22.83 0.77
N LYS A 50 6.25 -22.88 1.25
CA LYS A 50 5.57 -21.79 1.95
C LYS A 50 6.37 -21.21 3.12
N GLY A 51 7.10 -22.05 3.86
CA GLY A 51 7.94 -21.59 4.96
C GLY A 51 9.11 -20.70 4.51
N ILE A 52 9.84 -21.11 3.46
CA ILE A 52 11.00 -20.38 2.94
C ILE A 52 10.56 -19.15 2.13
N ALA A 53 9.53 -19.31 1.29
CA ALA A 53 8.98 -18.21 0.52
C ALA A 53 8.36 -17.14 1.44
N GLY A 54 7.60 -17.57 2.46
CA GLY A 54 6.99 -16.66 3.43
C GLY A 54 8.03 -15.88 4.24
N SER A 55 9.12 -16.51 4.68
CA SER A 55 10.18 -15.81 5.42
C SER A 55 10.90 -14.77 4.56
N LEU A 56 11.12 -15.05 3.27
CA LEU A 56 11.68 -14.08 2.33
C LEU A 56 10.72 -12.89 2.12
N VAL A 57 9.42 -13.14 1.97
CA VAL A 57 8.43 -12.05 1.83
C VAL A 57 8.39 -11.19 3.10
N VAL A 58 8.40 -11.81 4.27
CA VAL A 58 8.47 -11.09 5.56
C VAL A 58 9.76 -10.26 5.63
N LEU A 59 10.91 -10.83 5.24
CA LEU A 59 12.18 -10.11 5.22
C LEU A 59 12.11 -8.88 4.32
N VAL A 60 11.65 -9.03 3.06
CA VAL A 60 11.53 -7.92 2.12
C VAL A 60 10.57 -6.85 2.63
N ASN A 61 9.44 -7.25 3.22
CA ASN A 61 8.48 -6.34 3.83
C ASN A 61 9.14 -5.50 4.95
N TRP A 62 9.83 -6.15 5.88
CA TRP A 62 10.49 -5.45 6.99
C TRP A 62 11.67 -4.60 6.54
N SER A 63 12.47 -5.05 5.57
CA SER A 63 13.54 -4.26 4.96
C SER A 63 12.99 -3.01 4.27
N GLY A 64 11.87 -3.13 3.55
CA GLY A 64 11.17 -2.00 2.94
C GLY A 64 10.65 -1.02 4.00
N ALA A 65 9.99 -1.54 5.05
CA ALA A 65 9.49 -0.72 6.15
C ALA A 65 10.62 0.04 6.87
N TRP A 66 11.77 -0.60 7.06
CA TRP A 66 12.96 0.03 7.62
C TRP A 66 13.51 1.13 6.71
N ALA A 67 13.67 0.86 5.40
CA ALA A 67 14.15 1.83 4.44
C ALA A 67 13.24 3.06 4.35
N VAL A 68 11.91 2.86 4.33
CA VAL A 68 10.93 3.94 4.34
C VAL A 68 11.02 4.74 5.64
N SER A 69 11.08 4.08 6.80
CA SER A 69 11.16 4.77 8.10
C SER A 69 12.45 5.59 8.25
N TYR A 70 13.57 5.08 7.75
CA TYR A 70 14.85 5.77 7.75
C TYR A 70 14.84 7.00 6.84
N THR A 71 14.32 6.85 5.62
CA THR A 71 14.30 7.93 4.62
C THR A 71 13.22 8.97 4.88
N PHE A 72 12.13 8.63 5.57
CA PHE A 72 10.99 9.51 5.79
C PHE A 72 11.38 10.87 6.39
N ASN A 73 12.18 10.87 7.47
CA ASN A 73 12.59 12.11 8.12
C ASN A 73 13.44 13.01 7.21
N PHE A 74 14.24 12.41 6.32
CA PHE A 74 15.07 13.14 5.37
C PHE A 74 14.24 13.77 4.24
N VAL A 75 13.24 13.05 3.72
CA VAL A 75 12.38 13.59 2.65
C VAL A 75 11.43 14.65 3.21
N MET A 76 10.91 14.44 4.43
CA MET A 76 10.03 15.39 5.11
C MET A 76 10.73 16.71 5.42
N SER A 77 12.03 16.69 5.76
CA SER A 77 12.81 17.92 5.99
C SER A 77 13.10 18.70 4.71
N TRP A 78 13.13 18.02 3.56
CA TRP A 78 13.29 18.67 2.25
C TRP A 78 12.02 19.38 1.80
N SER A 79 10.86 18.70 1.85
CA SER A 79 9.58 19.30 1.52
C SER A 79 8.42 18.47 2.05
N SER A 80 7.62 19.04 2.96
CA SER A 80 6.44 18.36 3.48
C SER A 80 5.40 18.07 2.37
N PRO A 81 4.98 19.03 1.52
CA PRO A 81 4.05 18.73 0.42
C PRO A 81 4.65 17.76 -0.61
N GLY A 82 5.94 17.90 -0.93
CA GLY A 82 6.62 17.03 -1.90
C GLY A 82 6.68 15.57 -1.44
N THR A 83 6.87 15.36 -0.14
CA THR A 83 6.84 14.02 0.47
C THR A 83 5.49 13.34 0.27
N PHE A 84 4.38 14.03 0.55
CA PHE A 84 3.03 13.48 0.37
C PHE A 84 2.73 13.15 -1.10
N TYR A 85 3.11 14.01 -2.05
CA TYR A 85 2.92 13.73 -3.48
C TYR A 85 3.74 12.51 -3.93
N MET A 86 4.98 12.37 -3.45
CA MET A 86 5.81 11.23 -3.77
C MET A 86 5.19 9.92 -3.26
N TYR A 87 4.76 9.86 -2.00
CA TYR A 87 4.07 8.68 -1.45
C TYR A 87 2.75 8.40 -2.17
N SER A 88 2.00 9.44 -2.56
CA SER A 88 0.78 9.28 -3.36
C SER A 88 1.06 8.67 -4.73
N ALA A 89 2.15 9.07 -5.39
CA ALA A 89 2.57 8.48 -6.66
C ALA A 89 2.96 6.99 -6.50
N PHE A 90 3.69 6.63 -5.44
CA PHE A 90 3.99 5.22 -5.13
C PHE A 90 2.73 4.40 -4.82
N ALA A 91 1.76 4.98 -4.12
CA ALA A 91 0.47 4.34 -3.88
C ALA A 91 -0.29 4.11 -5.20
N ALA A 92 -0.31 5.08 -6.11
CA ALA A 92 -0.94 4.94 -7.43
C ALA A 92 -0.26 3.86 -8.28
N MET A 93 1.07 3.81 -8.31
CA MET A 93 1.81 2.73 -8.98
C MET A 93 1.48 1.36 -8.39
N THR A 94 1.36 1.26 -7.07
CA THR A 94 0.96 0.02 -6.39
C THR A 94 -0.44 -0.43 -6.81
N ILE A 95 -1.40 0.49 -6.94
CA ILE A 95 -2.76 0.17 -7.42
C ILE A 95 -2.70 -0.41 -8.85
N ILE A 96 -1.91 0.21 -9.74
CA ILE A 96 -1.75 -0.27 -11.12
C ILE A 96 -1.11 -1.67 -11.12
N PHE A 97 -0.07 -1.87 -10.31
CA PHE A 97 0.59 -3.16 -10.16
C PHE A 97 -0.38 -4.24 -9.67
N VAL A 98 -1.15 -3.97 -8.62
CA VAL A 98 -2.16 -4.90 -8.09
C VAL A 98 -3.19 -5.22 -9.17
N ALA A 99 -3.73 -4.22 -9.86
CA ALA A 99 -4.75 -4.42 -10.88
C ALA A 99 -4.26 -5.22 -12.11
N LYS A 100 -2.96 -5.21 -12.41
CA LYS A 100 -2.39 -5.87 -13.60
C LYS A 100 -1.72 -7.21 -13.31
N MET A 101 -1.03 -7.33 -12.17
CA MET A 101 -0.16 -8.47 -11.88
C MET A 101 -0.70 -9.39 -10.79
N VAL A 102 -1.63 -8.96 -9.96
CA VAL A 102 -2.20 -9.82 -8.92
C VAL A 102 -3.36 -10.62 -9.52
N PRO A 103 -3.23 -11.95 -9.67
CA PRO A 103 -4.31 -12.78 -10.17
C PRO A 103 -5.43 -12.84 -9.14
N GLU A 104 -6.68 -12.81 -9.60
CA GLU A 104 -7.85 -12.97 -8.73
C GLU A 104 -7.86 -14.40 -8.15
N THR A 105 -7.58 -14.51 -6.84
CA THR A 105 -7.62 -15.78 -6.08
C THR A 105 -9.00 -16.03 -5.45
N LYS A 106 -9.89 -15.03 -5.44
CA LYS A 106 -11.20 -15.11 -4.80
C LYS A 106 -12.09 -16.18 -5.46
N GLY A 107 -12.49 -17.17 -4.67
CA GLY A 107 -13.46 -18.20 -5.07
C GLY A 107 -12.88 -19.36 -5.87
N LYS A 108 -11.55 -19.47 -5.99
CA LYS A 108 -10.86 -20.64 -6.58
C LYS A 108 -10.32 -21.53 -5.48
N THR A 109 -10.26 -22.84 -5.71
CA THR A 109 -9.59 -23.73 -4.75
C THR A 109 -8.07 -23.54 -4.82
N LEU A 110 -7.37 -23.91 -3.74
CA LEU A 110 -5.90 -23.86 -3.70
C LEU A 110 -5.28 -24.69 -4.83
N GLU A 111 -5.90 -25.83 -5.18
CA GLU A 111 -5.45 -26.67 -6.29
C GLU A 111 -5.62 -25.99 -7.65
N GLU A 112 -6.72 -25.25 -7.87
CA GLU A 112 -6.97 -24.52 -9.12
C GLU A 112 -5.99 -23.36 -9.30
N ILE A 113 -5.67 -22.62 -8.23
CA ILE A 113 -4.68 -21.53 -8.24
C ILE A 113 -3.28 -22.09 -8.55
N GLN A 114 -2.90 -23.19 -7.90
CA GLN A 114 -1.63 -23.86 -8.17
C GLN A 114 -1.56 -24.45 -9.58
N ALA A 115 -2.68 -24.96 -10.11
CA ALA A 115 -2.77 -25.48 -11.46
C ALA A 115 -2.67 -24.36 -12.51
N SER A 116 -3.30 -23.19 -12.30
CA SER A 116 -3.16 -22.05 -13.22
C SER A 116 -1.74 -21.51 -13.27
N ILE A 117 -1.08 -21.37 -12.11
CA ILE A 117 0.31 -20.89 -12.04
C ILE A 117 1.25 -21.88 -12.74
N ARG A 118 1.06 -23.19 -12.55
CA ARG A 118 1.85 -24.25 -13.21
C ARG A 118 1.59 -24.35 -14.71
N ARG A 119 0.45 -23.86 -15.22
CA ARG A 119 0.10 -23.91 -16.64
C ARG A 119 0.66 -22.73 -17.44
N GLU A 120 1.02 -21.65 -16.74
CA GLU A 120 1.65 -20.44 -17.30
C GLU A 120 3.19 -20.45 -17.22
N THR A 121 3.79 -21.46 -16.56
CA THR A 121 5.25 -21.72 -16.52
C THR A 121 5.63 -22.91 -17.37
#